data_AF-A0A7Z9ZET3-F1
#
_entry.id   AF-A0A7Z9ZET3-F1
#
_cell.length_a   1.000
_cell.length_b   1.000
_cell.length_c   1.000
_cell.angle_alpha   90.00
_cell.angle_beta   90.00
_cell.angle_gamma   90.00
#
_symmetry.space_group_name_H-M   'P 1'
#
loop_
_entity.id
_entity.type
_entity.pdbx_description
1 polymer ?
#
loop_
_entity_poly.entity_id
_entity_poly.type
_entity_poly.pdbx_seq_one_letter_code
_entity_poly.pdbx_strand_id
1 'polypeptide(L)' 'MQELLNYQADRIEAILATQGLDIRVVGGVVGPRLVVFHAVKPATVRLSAVMRMDEEIALDLGAPTCR' A
#
# COMPACT_ATOMS: atom_id res chain seq x y z
N MET A 1 -15.77 -9.13 -2.07
CA MET A 1 -14.58 -9.03 -1.19
C MET A 1 -13.29 -8.86 -1.98
N GLN A 2 -13.00 -9.73 -2.95
CA GLN A 2 -11.84 -9.61 -3.85
C GLN A 2 -11.76 -8.25 -4.56
N GLU A 3 -12.88 -7.75 -5.06
CA GLU A 3 -12.94 -6.45 -5.74
C GLU A 3 -12.55 -5.27 -4.84
N LEU A 4 -12.94 -5.31 -3.56
CA LEU A 4 -12.54 -4.29 -2.59
C LEU A 4 -11.03 -4.33 -2.34
N LEU A 5 -10.45 -5.53 -2.22
CA LEU A 5 -9.02 -5.69 -1.99
C LEU A 5 -8.20 -5.26 -3.20
N ASN A 6 -8.67 -5.55 -4.41
CA ASN A 6 -8.06 -5.07 -5.64
C ASN A 6 -8.13 -3.55 -5.72
N TYR A 7 -9.30 -2.96 -5.43
CA TYR A 7 -9.45 -1.52 -5.37
C TYR A 7 -8.50 -0.87 -4.34
N GLN A 8 -8.38 -1.46 -3.15
CA GLN A 8 -7.44 -0.98 -2.13
C GLN A 8 -5.98 -1.12 -2.59
N ALA A 9 -5.63 -2.20 -3.29
CA ALA A 9 -4.31 -2.36 -3.90
C ALA A 9 -4.03 -1.27 -4.94
N ASP A 10 -4.97 -1.02 -5.86
CA ASP A 10 -4.86 0.04 -6.87
C ASP A 10 -4.70 1.43 -6.23
N ARG A 11 -5.37 1.68 -5.10
CA ARG A 11 -5.26 2.93 -4.34
C ARG A 11 -3.89 3.09 -3.67
N ILE A 12 -3.35 2.02 -3.09
CA ILE A 12 -1.99 2.01 -2.53
C ILE A 12 -0.96 2.31 -3.64
N GLU A 13 -1.08 1.66 -4.79
CA GLU A 13 -0.19 1.93 -5.94
C GLU A 13 -0.31 3.39 -6.41
N ALA A 14 -1.54 3.90 -6.54
CA ALA A 14 -1.79 5.26 -6.98
C ALA A 14 -1.20 6.31 -6.03
N ILE A 15 -1.36 6.16 -4.71
CA ILE A 15 -0.84 7.14 -3.76
C ILE A 15 0.70 7.12 -3.73
N LEU A 16 1.31 5.94 -3.79
CA LEU A 16 2.76 5.80 -3.88
C LEU A 16 3.29 6.43 -5.19
N ALA A 17 2.59 6.24 -6.30
CA ALA A 17 2.94 6.83 -7.58
C ALA A 17 2.89 8.38 -7.55
N THR A 18 2.00 8.99 -6.77
CA THR A 18 1.94 10.46 -6.64
C THR A 18 3.22 11.07 -6.04
N GLN A 19 3.95 10.30 -5.24
CA GLN A 19 5.24 10.68 -4.66
C GLN A 19 6.43 10.18 -5.50
N GLY A 20 6.18 9.65 -6.70
CA GLY A 20 7.19 9.10 -7.60
C GLY A 20 7.74 7.75 -7.13
N LEU A 21 7.04 7.05 -6.24
CA LEU A 21 7.39 5.71 -5.80
C LEU A 21 6.71 4.70 -6.70
N ASP A 22 7.44 4.20 -7.71
CA ASP A 22 6.97 3.12 -8.56
C ASP A 22 6.96 1.80 -7.78
N ILE A 23 5.79 1.44 -7.23
CA ILE A 23 5.60 0.27 -6.37
C ILE A 23 4.36 -0.46 -6.84
N ARG A 24 4.47 -1.79 -6.94
CA ARG A 24 3.38 -2.66 -7.37
C ARG A 24 2.99 -3.66 -6.30
N VAL A 25 1.71 -3.74 -5.97
CA VAL A 25 1.14 -4.75 -5.10
C VAL A 25 0.99 -6.05 -5.88
N VAL A 26 1.61 -7.12 -5.39
CA VAL A 26 1.61 -8.44 -6.04
C VAL A 26 0.62 -9.41 -5.40
N GLY A 27 0.10 -9.06 -4.23
CA GLY A 27 -0.89 -9.85 -3.51
C GLY A 27 -1.02 -9.39 -2.07
N GLY A 28 -1.65 -10.22 -1.25
CA GLY A 28 -1.80 -9.92 0.16
C GLY A 28 -2.40 -11.06 0.95
N VAL A 29 -2.36 -10.92 2.27
CA VAL A 29 -2.95 -11.87 3.22
C VAL A 29 -4.04 -11.15 3.99
N VAL A 30 -5.25 -11.69 3.94
CA VAL A 30 -6.39 -11.20 4.72
C VAL A 30 -6.42 -11.93 6.05
N GLY A 31 -6.12 -11.21 7.13
CA GLY A 31 -6.24 -11.71 8.49
C GLY A 31 -7.51 -11.19 9.19
N PRO A 32 -7.82 -11.72 10.39
CA PRO A 32 -9.01 -11.29 11.14
C PRO A 32 -9.00 -9.82 11.59
N ARG A 33 -7.80 -9.23 11.73
CA ARG A 33 -7.61 -7.87 12.27
C ARG A 33 -6.92 -6.91 11.31
N LEU A 34 -6.24 -7.44 10.30
CA LEU A 34 -5.38 -6.69 9.42
C LEU A 34 -5.33 -7.35 8.05
N VAL A 35 -5.17 -6.52 7.02
CA VAL A 35 -4.87 -6.95 5.67
C VAL A 35 -3.42 -6.56 5.39
N VAL A 36 -2.60 -7.53 5.02
CA VAL A 36 -1.21 -7.29 4.62
C VAL A 36 -1.16 -7.26 3.11
N PHE A 37 -0.76 -6.14 2.52
CA PHE A 37 -0.44 -6.07 1.10
C PHE A 37 1.06 -6.29 0.90
N HIS A 38 1.41 -7.23 0.02
CA HIS A 38 2.78 -7.47 -0.38
C HIS A 38 3.05 -6.70 -1.66
N ALA A 39 4.08 -5.86 -1.63
CA ALA A 39 4.45 -5.03 -2.76
C ALA A 39 5.92 -5.22 -3.15
N VAL A 40 6.19 -5.08 -4.44
CA VAL A 40 7.53 -5.06 -5.01
C VAL A 40 7.90 -3.63 -5.38
N LYS A 41 9.11 -3.25 -5.02
CA LYS A 41 9.69 -1.96 -5.38
C LYS A 41 10.96 -2.18 -6.19
N PRO A 42 11.34 -1.26 -7.09
CA PRO A 42 12.64 -1.27 -7.71
C PRO A 42 13.75 -1.01 -6.68
N ALA A 43 14.98 -1.38 -7.02
CA ALA A 43 16.14 -1.19 -6.16
C ALA A 43 16.43 0.30 -5.87
N THR A 44 16.00 1.19 -6.77
CA THR A 44 16.16 2.64 -6.69
C THR A 44 15.31 3.29 -5.60
N VAL A 45 14.14 2.69 -5.27
CA VAL A 45 13.25 3.21 -4.23
C VAL A 45 13.77 2.81 -2.85
N ARG A 46 13.96 3.78 -1.97
CA ARG A 46 14.37 3.52 -0.57
C ARG A 46 13.17 3.06 0.24
N LEU A 47 13.35 2.02 1.05
CA LEU A 47 12.29 1.52 1.94
C LEU A 47 11.81 2.61 2.91
N SER A 48 12.71 3.47 3.39
CA SER A 48 12.38 4.59 4.27
C SER A 48 11.48 5.66 3.63
N ALA A 49 11.46 5.77 2.30
CA ALA A 49 10.52 6.67 1.61
C ALA A 49 9.09 6.10 1.64
N VAL A 50 8.96 4.78 1.46
CA VAL A 50 7.68 4.06 1.55
C VAL A 50 7.12 4.11 2.96
N MET A 51 7.96 3.85 3.97
CA MET A 51 7.58 3.84 5.38
C MET A 51 7.11 5.21 5.89
N ARG A 52 7.38 6.31 5.19
CA ARG A 52 6.90 7.66 5.55
C ARG A 52 5.50 7.95 5.04
N MET A 53 4.97 7.10 4.15
CA MET A 53 3.64 7.24 3.59
C MET A 53 2.58 6.47 4.37
N ASP A 54 2.91 5.97 5.57
CA ASP A 54 1.99 5.19 6.41
C ASP A 54 0.72 5.98 6.75
N GLU A 55 0.85 7.26 7.12
CA GLU A 55 -0.30 8.13 7.42
C GLU A 55 -1.15 8.40 6.16
N GLU A 56 -0.50 8.69 5.03
CA GLU A 56 -1.17 8.97 3.76
C GLU A 56 -1.94 7.75 3.24
N ILE A 57 -1.33 6.56 3.31
CA ILE A 57 -1.96 5.30 2.95
C ILE A 57 -3.13 4.98 3.89
N ALA A 58 -2.95 5.17 5.20
CA ALA A 58 -4.02 4.94 6.18
C ALA A 58 -5.23 5.85 5.90
N LEU A 59 -4.97 7.14 5.66
CA LEU A 59 -6.00 8.12 5.34
C LEU A 59 -6.76 7.75 4.06
N ASP A 60 -6.04 7.38 3.00
CA ASP A 60 -6.63 7.05 1.70
C ASP A 60 -7.49 5.78 1.75
N LEU A 61 -7.05 4.78 2.52
CA LEU A 61 -7.77 3.52 2.72
C LEU A 61 -8.89 3.61 3.77
N GLY A 62 -9.02 4.75 4.47
CA GLY A 62 -9.95 4.91 5.60
C GLY A 62 -9.62 4.01 6.79
N ALA A 63 -8.35 3.63 6.94
CA ALA A 63 -7.86 2.80 8.03
C ALA A 63 -7.37 3.68 9.19
N PRO A 64 -7.48 3.23 10.44
CA PRO A 64 -6.98 4.00 11.58
C PRO A 64 -5.45 4.11 11.60
N THR A 65 -4.74 3.13 11.03
CA THR A 65 -3.27 3.05 11.02
C THR A 65 -2.79 2.18 9.86
N CYS A 66 -1.59 2.45 9.33
CA CYS A 66 -0.85 1.59 8.40
C CYS A 66 0.55 1.29 8.97
N ARG A 67 1.16 0.14 8.61
CA ARG A 67 2.50 -0.26 9.04
C ARG A 67 3.17 -1.17 8.02
#